data_AF-A0A379WN43-F1
#
_entry.id   AF-A0A379WN43-F1
#
_cell.length_a   1.000
_cell.length_b   1.000
_cell.length_c   1.000
_cell.angle_alpha   90.00
_cell.angle_beta   90.00
_cell.angle_gamma   90.00
#
_symmetry.space_group_name_H-M   'P 1'
#
loop_
_entity.id
_entity.type
_entity.pdbx_description
1 polymer ?
#
loop_
_entity_poly.entity_id
_entity_poly.type
_entity_poly.pdbx_seq_one_letter_code
_entity_poly.pdbx_strand_id
1 'polypeptide(L)'
;MSHIRSVPSIAAGNAASHAIGLGQMNLHGYLAREGIAYGSPEALDFTNLYFLHHYLACRAYFNAAGPRTRQNLRRICAVALCQRRLFYAVFYRTTGNRKTAKVRTLFARSGITLPTREMWLKLRDDVMRYGIYNQNLQAVPPTGSISYINHATSSIHPIVAKIEIRKEGKTGRVYYPGAVYDQ
;
A
#
# COMPACT_ATOMS: atom_id res chain seq x y z
N MET A 1 -17.33 10.74 -10.35
CA MET A 1 -16.34 10.25 -11.34
C MET A 1 -16.48 11.10 -12.60
N SER A 2 -15.36 11.60 -13.12
CA SER A 2 -15.31 12.58 -14.20
C SER A 2 -15.58 11.92 -15.56
N HIS A 3 -16.69 12.25 -16.22
CA HIS A 3 -16.92 11.84 -17.60
C HIS A 3 -16.13 12.75 -18.54
N ILE A 4 -14.93 12.30 -18.92
CA ILE A 4 -14.06 13.02 -19.86
C ILE A 4 -14.56 12.78 -21.28
N ARG A 5 -15.27 13.76 -21.86
CA ARG A 5 -15.78 13.67 -23.25
C ARG A 5 -14.67 13.83 -24.31
N SER A 6 -13.56 14.47 -23.94
CA SER A 6 -12.48 14.81 -24.87
C SER A 6 -11.60 13.62 -25.27
N VAL A 7 -11.58 12.53 -24.48
CA VAL A 7 -10.74 11.35 -24.76
C VAL A 7 -11.52 10.06 -24.47
N PRO A 8 -12.33 9.57 -25.43
CA PRO A 8 -13.22 8.42 -25.24
C PRO A 8 -12.50 7.14 -24.79
N SER A 9 -11.26 6.90 -25.25
CA SER A 9 -10.47 5.73 -24.86
C SER A 9 -10.11 5.74 -23.37
N ILE A 10 -9.81 6.90 -22.79
CA ILE A 10 -9.53 7.06 -21.35
C ILE A 10 -10.81 6.82 -20.53
N ALA A 11 -11.93 7.38 -20.98
CA ALA A 11 -13.22 7.17 -20.33
C ALA A 11 -13.62 5.68 -20.34
N ALA A 12 -13.48 5.02 -21.49
CA ALA A 12 -13.74 3.58 -21.64
C ALA A 12 -12.80 2.74 -20.77
N GLY A 13 -11.51 3.06 -20.74
CA GLY A 13 -10.52 2.36 -19.91
C GLY A 13 -10.78 2.50 -18.41
N ASN A 14 -11.12 3.69 -17.94
CA ASN A 14 -11.47 3.93 -16.53
C ASN A 14 -12.77 3.21 -16.13
N ALA A 15 -13.79 3.26 -17.00
CA ALA A 15 -15.07 2.58 -16.78
C ALA A 15 -14.93 1.05 -16.78
N ALA A 16 -13.99 0.49 -17.57
CA ALA A 16 -13.78 -0.95 -17.65
C ALA A 16 -12.87 -1.49 -16.53
N SER A 17 -11.82 -0.75 -16.14
CA SER A 17 -10.81 -1.24 -15.20
C SER A 17 -11.11 -0.92 -13.74
N HIS A 18 -11.80 0.20 -13.50
CA HIS A 18 -11.95 0.80 -12.17
C HIS A 18 -10.61 0.86 -11.41
N ALA A 19 -9.49 1.07 -12.10
CA ALA A 19 -8.17 1.03 -11.49
C ALA A 19 -7.99 2.17 -10.48
N ILE A 20 -7.42 1.86 -9.33
CA ILE A 20 -7.03 2.83 -8.30
C ILE A 20 -5.57 2.62 -7.89
N GLY A 21 -4.97 3.65 -7.30
CA GLY A 21 -3.58 3.65 -6.84
C GLY A 21 -3.47 4.09 -5.40
N LEU A 22 -3.71 3.18 -4.47
CA LEU A 22 -3.50 3.40 -3.04
C LEU A 22 -2.01 3.31 -2.73
N GLY A 23 -1.43 4.44 -2.33
CA GLY A 23 -0.01 4.57 -2.00
C GLY A 23 0.23 4.68 -0.51
N GLN A 24 1.50 4.54 -0.13
CA GLN A 24 1.98 4.66 1.24
C GLN A 24 3.07 5.74 1.29
N MET A 25 3.16 6.43 2.42
CA MET A 25 4.21 7.41 2.71
C MET A 25 4.66 7.28 4.16
N ASN A 26 5.71 8.01 4.53
CA ASN A 26 6.25 8.06 5.88
C ASN A 26 6.98 6.78 6.37
N LEU A 27 7.45 5.90 5.48
CA LEU A 27 8.13 4.68 5.91
C LEU A 27 9.40 5.01 6.72
N HIS A 28 10.25 5.89 6.20
CA HIS A 28 11.48 6.23 6.89
C HIS A 28 11.22 6.95 8.21
N GLY A 29 10.22 7.85 8.25
CA GLY A 29 9.77 8.50 9.49
C GLY A 29 9.34 7.49 10.55
N TYR A 30 8.48 6.53 10.18
CA TYR A 30 8.02 5.49 11.09
C TYR A 30 9.18 4.62 11.60
N LEU A 31 10.06 4.16 10.70
CA LEU A 31 11.19 3.32 11.08
C LEU A 31 12.12 4.04 12.06
N ALA A 32 12.43 5.31 11.80
CA ALA A 32 13.30 6.09 12.68
C ALA A 32 12.68 6.29 14.07
N ARG A 33 11.37 6.56 14.16
CA ARG A 33 10.63 6.64 15.43
C ARG A 33 10.73 5.35 16.25
N GLU A 34 10.63 4.21 15.59
CA GLU A 34 10.76 2.91 16.25
C GLU A 34 12.23 2.48 16.48
N GLY A 35 13.19 3.37 16.20
CA GLY A 35 14.63 3.09 16.34
C GLY A 35 15.10 1.98 15.40
N ILE A 36 14.55 1.90 14.19
CA ILE A 36 14.91 0.93 13.16
C ILE A 36 15.66 1.67 12.05
N ALA A 37 16.90 1.25 11.78
CA ALA A 37 17.68 1.80 10.68
C ALA A 37 17.05 1.42 9.33
N TYR A 38 16.91 2.41 8.44
CA TYR A 38 16.41 2.16 7.08
C TYR A 38 17.32 1.17 6.34
N GLY A 39 16.72 0.19 5.67
CA GLY A 39 17.46 -0.88 4.95
C GLY A 39 17.99 -2.01 5.82
N SER A 40 17.86 -1.93 7.16
CA SER A 40 18.19 -3.04 8.06
C SER A 40 17.30 -4.27 7.82
N PRO A 41 17.70 -5.47 8.30
CA PRO A 41 16.84 -6.65 8.25
C PRO A 41 15.47 -6.44 8.90
N GLU A 42 15.41 -5.65 9.98
CA GLU A 42 14.15 -5.29 10.65
C GLU A 42 13.27 -4.38 9.77
N ALA A 43 13.86 -3.41 9.08
CA ALA A 43 13.13 -2.53 8.16
C ALA A 43 12.55 -3.31 6.96
N LEU A 44 13.33 -4.24 6.40
CA LEU A 44 12.88 -5.10 5.30
C LEU A 44 11.74 -6.02 5.74
N ASP A 45 11.85 -6.62 6.92
CA ASP A 45 10.82 -7.49 7.49
C ASP A 45 9.53 -6.71 7.82
N PHE A 46 9.65 -5.53 8.45
CA PHE A 46 8.52 -4.64 8.71
C PHE A 46 7.80 -4.27 7.41
N THR A 47 8.54 -3.79 6.41
CA THR A 47 7.97 -3.33 5.14
C THR A 47 7.26 -4.47 4.42
N ASN A 48 7.87 -5.66 4.36
CA ASN A 48 7.26 -6.83 3.77
C ASN A 48 5.93 -7.20 4.45
N LEU A 49 5.91 -7.29 5.78
CA LEU A 49 4.70 -7.65 6.53
C LEU A 49 3.62 -6.57 6.46
N TYR A 50 4.01 -5.30 6.50
CA TYR A 50 3.10 -4.18 6.39
C TYR A 50 2.34 -4.19 5.05
N PHE A 51 3.06 -4.34 3.94
CA PHE A 51 2.43 -4.37 2.61
C PHE A 51 1.58 -5.63 2.38
N LEU A 52 1.99 -6.79 2.92
CA LEU A 52 1.16 -8.00 2.88
C LEU A 52 -0.16 -7.82 3.65
N HIS A 53 -0.07 -7.27 4.87
CA HIS A 53 -1.25 -6.97 5.68
C HIS A 53 -2.15 -5.96 4.99
N HIS A 54 -1.58 -4.85 4.51
CA HIS A 54 -2.32 -3.80 3.82
C HIS A 54 -3.03 -4.32 2.56
N TYR A 55 -2.37 -5.17 1.77
CA TYR A 55 -2.99 -5.82 0.62
C TYR A 55 -4.20 -6.67 1.00
N LEU A 56 -4.07 -7.54 2.01
CA LEU A 56 -5.17 -8.34 2.51
C LEU A 56 -6.33 -7.48 2.99
N ALA A 57 -6.03 -6.45 3.79
CA ALA A 57 -7.04 -5.55 4.36
C ALA A 57 -7.81 -4.80 3.26
N CYS A 58 -7.11 -4.23 2.28
CA CYS A 58 -7.75 -3.58 1.13
C CYS A 58 -8.65 -4.56 0.37
N ARG A 59 -8.15 -5.75 0.05
CA ARG A 59 -8.93 -6.76 -0.68
C ARG A 59 -10.17 -7.21 0.10
N ALA A 60 -10.04 -7.46 1.39
CA ALA A 60 -11.16 -7.81 2.25
C ALA A 60 -12.23 -6.69 2.28
N TYR A 61 -11.80 -5.44 2.44
CA TYR A 61 -12.70 -4.28 2.45
C TYR A 61 -13.46 -4.11 1.12
N PHE A 62 -12.74 -4.11 -0.01
CA PHE A 62 -13.37 -3.94 -1.33
C PHE A 62 -14.25 -5.12 -1.73
N ASN A 63 -13.94 -6.34 -1.29
CA ASN A 63 -14.79 -7.51 -1.50
C ASN A 63 -16.07 -7.46 -0.64
N ALA A 64 -15.97 -7.00 0.62
CA ALA A 64 -17.11 -6.91 1.54
C ALA A 64 -18.13 -5.83 1.14
N ALA A 65 -17.70 -4.73 0.53
CA ALA A 65 -18.57 -3.62 0.14
C ALA A 65 -19.59 -3.97 -0.97
N GLY A 66 -19.53 -5.15 -1.59
CA GLY A 66 -20.44 -5.54 -2.66
C GLY A 66 -21.70 -6.23 -2.14
N PRO A 67 -22.81 -5.50 -1.95
CA PRO A 67 -24.06 -5.83 -2.67
C PRO A 67 -24.39 -4.81 -3.76
N ARG A 68 -24.09 -3.51 -3.56
CA ARG A 68 -24.38 -2.42 -4.51
C ARG A 68 -23.56 -2.48 -5.79
N THR A 69 -22.41 -3.15 -5.77
CA THR A 69 -21.48 -3.29 -6.89
C THR A 69 -21.80 -4.50 -7.79
N ARG A 70 -22.63 -5.45 -7.34
CA ARG A 70 -22.79 -6.77 -8.01
C ARG A 70 -23.65 -6.75 -9.29
N GLN A 71 -24.34 -5.65 -9.60
CA GLN A 71 -25.46 -5.69 -10.53
C GLN A 71 -25.09 -5.52 -12.02
N ASN A 72 -23.89 -5.02 -12.37
CA ASN A 72 -23.51 -4.78 -13.77
C ASN A 72 -22.02 -5.02 -14.10
N LEU A 73 -21.28 -5.73 -13.25
CA LEU A 73 -19.84 -5.88 -13.46
C LEU A 73 -19.54 -7.01 -14.44
N ARG A 74 -18.91 -6.65 -15.57
CA ARG A 74 -17.98 -7.55 -16.25
C ARG A 74 -16.94 -7.98 -15.22
N ARG A 75 -17.12 -9.17 -14.64
CA ARG A 75 -16.17 -9.75 -13.70
C ARG A 75 -14.80 -9.77 -14.37
N ILE A 76 -13.87 -8.96 -13.87
CA ILE A 76 -12.47 -9.13 -14.24
C ILE A 76 -12.05 -10.44 -13.59
N CYS A 77 -12.03 -11.50 -14.40
CA CYS A 77 -11.40 -12.74 -13.99
C CYS A 77 -9.92 -12.39 -13.83
N ALA A 78 -9.46 -12.26 -12.58
CA ALA A 78 -8.07 -11.96 -12.31
C ALA A 78 -7.26 -13.22 -12.66
N VAL A 79 -7.02 -13.48 -13.94
CA VAL A 79 -6.39 -14.70 -14.45
C VAL A 79 -5.06 -14.97 -13.71
N ALA A 80 -4.32 -13.92 -13.35
CA ALA A 80 -3.08 -14.03 -12.57
C ALA A 80 -3.27 -14.38 -11.07
N LEU A 81 -4.35 -13.93 -10.41
CA LEU A 81 -4.69 -14.36 -9.03
C LEU A 81 -5.32 -15.76 -9.03
N CYS A 82 -6.11 -16.08 -10.06
CA CYS A 82 -6.76 -17.37 -10.25
C CYS A 82 -5.77 -18.46 -10.68
N GLN A 83 -4.67 -18.09 -11.35
CA GLN A 83 -3.57 -19.00 -11.62
C GLN A 83 -2.80 -19.28 -10.32
N ARG A 84 -3.17 -20.43 -9.74
CA ARG A 84 -2.62 -21.10 -8.54
C ARG A 84 -1.11 -20.92 -8.33
N ARG A 85 -0.31 -20.75 -9.38
CA ARG A 85 1.15 -20.66 -9.33
C ARG A 85 1.70 -19.33 -8.80
N LEU A 86 1.08 -18.18 -9.13
CA LEU A 86 1.57 -16.86 -8.69
C LEU A 86 1.21 -16.59 -7.22
N PHE A 87 0.00 -16.96 -6.82
CA PHE A 87 -0.46 -16.83 -5.44
C PHE A 87 0.40 -17.67 -4.49
N TYR A 88 0.67 -18.94 -4.83
CA TYR A 88 1.48 -19.85 -4.02
C TYR A 88 2.96 -19.45 -3.91
N ALA A 89 3.55 -18.83 -4.94
CA ALA A 89 4.97 -18.46 -4.94
C ALA A 89 5.28 -17.28 -3.99
N VAL A 90 4.39 -16.29 -3.90
CA VAL A 90 4.47 -15.20 -2.92
C VAL A 90 4.23 -15.73 -1.50
N PHE A 91 3.38 -16.76 -1.38
CA PHE A 91 2.91 -17.33 -0.13
C PHE A 91 3.92 -18.12 0.70
N TYR A 92 4.60 -19.07 0.03
CA TYR A 92 5.53 -19.96 0.70
C TYR A 92 6.82 -19.25 1.08
N ARG A 93 7.21 -18.23 0.31
CA ARG A 93 8.37 -17.38 0.65
C ARG A 93 8.10 -16.47 1.85
N THR A 94 6.85 -16.05 2.08
CA THR A 94 6.50 -15.07 3.13
C THR A 94 6.12 -15.69 4.48
N THR A 95 5.63 -16.94 4.49
CA THR A 95 5.31 -17.66 5.73
C THR A 95 6.50 -18.40 6.34
N GLY A 96 7.56 -18.64 5.55
CA GLY A 96 8.62 -19.59 5.88
C GLY A 96 9.86 -19.08 6.60
N ASN A 97 10.15 -17.77 6.74
CA ASN A 97 11.42 -17.39 7.38
C ASN A 97 11.44 -16.02 8.08
N ARG A 98 11.70 -16.09 9.39
CA ARG A 98 12.35 -15.09 10.26
C ARG A 98 11.75 -13.68 10.26
N LYS A 99 10.59 -13.56 10.94
CA LYS A 99 10.20 -12.27 11.49
C LYS A 99 11.18 -11.89 12.60
N THR A 100 11.69 -10.66 12.62
CA THR A 100 12.50 -10.21 13.74
C THR A 100 11.61 -10.06 14.98
N ALA A 101 12.18 -10.24 16.18
CA ALA A 101 11.41 -10.14 17.41
C ALA A 101 10.79 -8.74 17.55
N LYS A 102 11.55 -7.71 17.20
CA LYS A 102 11.11 -6.31 17.24
C LYS A 102 9.89 -6.06 16.36
N VAL A 103 9.89 -6.54 15.12
CA VAL A 103 8.76 -6.36 14.20
C VAL A 103 7.51 -7.07 14.72
N ARG A 104 7.61 -8.30 15.25
CA ARG A 104 6.46 -8.98 15.89
C ARG A 104 5.87 -8.14 17.02
N THR A 105 6.71 -7.57 17.87
CA THR A 105 6.27 -6.70 18.98
C THR A 105 5.57 -5.45 18.46
N LEU A 106 6.06 -4.82 17.38
CA LEU A 106 5.42 -3.63 16.79
C LEU A 106 3.99 -3.90 16.32
N PHE A 107 3.78 -5.00 15.60
CA PHE A 107 2.45 -5.40 15.13
C PHE A 107 1.53 -5.76 16.31
N ALA A 108 2.04 -6.50 17.31
CA ALA A 108 1.28 -6.86 18.50
C ALA A 108 0.87 -5.63 19.33
N ARG A 109 1.80 -4.69 19.59
CA ARG A 109 1.54 -3.43 20.29
C ARG A 109 0.51 -2.57 19.57
N SER A 110 0.44 -2.67 18.25
CA SER A 110 -0.52 -1.94 17.42
C SER A 110 -1.87 -2.65 17.27
N GLY A 111 -2.05 -3.83 17.87
CA GLY A 111 -3.27 -4.64 17.73
C GLY A 111 -3.49 -5.19 16.32
N ILE A 112 -2.45 -5.22 15.48
CA ILE A 112 -2.56 -5.62 14.08
C ILE A 112 -2.25 -7.11 13.95
N THR A 113 -3.23 -7.88 13.51
CA THR A 113 -3.05 -9.31 13.25
C THR A 113 -2.27 -9.52 11.95
N LEU A 114 -1.16 -10.26 12.04
CA LEU A 114 -0.36 -10.59 10.88
C LEU A 114 -1.11 -11.55 9.95
N PRO A 115 -0.95 -11.40 8.62
CA PRO A 115 -1.52 -12.32 7.64
C PRO A 115 -1.22 -13.78 7.97
N THR A 116 -2.26 -14.60 8.11
CA THR A 116 -2.15 -16.06 8.30
C THR A 116 -2.42 -16.82 7.03
N ARG A 117 -2.05 -18.11 7.00
CA ARG A 117 -2.26 -18.96 5.84
C ARG A 117 -3.74 -19.01 5.43
N GLU A 118 -4.59 -19.11 6.43
CA GLU A 118 -6.03 -19.29 6.33
C GLU A 118 -6.72 -18.04 5.77
N MET A 119 -6.30 -16.84 6.20
CA MET A 119 -6.85 -15.56 5.70
C MET A 119 -6.69 -15.43 4.18
N TRP A 120 -5.57 -15.87 3.66
CA TRP A 120 -5.30 -15.81 2.24
C TRP A 120 -5.97 -16.91 1.44
N LEU A 121 -6.08 -18.14 1.98
CA LEU A 121 -6.89 -19.19 1.36
C LEU A 121 -8.34 -18.73 1.22
N LYS A 122 -8.89 -18.11 2.28
CA LYS A 122 -10.21 -17.49 2.25
C LYS A 122 -10.30 -16.40 1.18
N LEU A 123 -9.33 -15.48 1.13
CA LEU A 123 -9.33 -14.42 0.12
C LEU A 123 -9.30 -14.97 -1.31
N ARG A 124 -8.50 -16.01 -1.56
CA ARG A 124 -8.44 -16.67 -2.87
C ARG A 124 -9.83 -17.19 -3.25
N ASP A 125 -10.47 -17.91 -2.35
CA ASP A 125 -11.78 -18.52 -2.61
C ASP A 125 -12.86 -17.44 -2.81
N ASP A 126 -12.82 -16.35 -2.03
CA ASP A 126 -13.69 -15.19 -2.21
C ASP A 126 -13.48 -14.51 -3.57
N VAL A 127 -12.22 -14.30 -3.98
CA VAL A 127 -11.89 -13.70 -5.29
C VAL A 127 -12.33 -14.62 -6.43
N MET A 128 -12.17 -15.94 -6.31
CA MET A 128 -12.64 -16.89 -7.32
C MET A 128 -14.15 -16.90 -7.45
N ARG A 129 -14.87 -16.81 -6.32
CA ARG A 129 -16.34 -16.85 -6.30
C ARG A 129 -16.98 -15.54 -6.72
N TYR A 130 -16.44 -14.41 -6.26
CA TYR A 130 -17.07 -13.10 -6.40
C TYR A 130 -16.37 -12.19 -7.41
N GLY A 131 -15.16 -12.51 -7.83
CA GLY A 131 -14.33 -11.65 -8.67
C GLY A 131 -13.73 -10.48 -7.87
N ILE A 132 -13.16 -9.52 -8.60
CA ILE A 132 -12.65 -8.25 -8.05
C ILE A 132 -13.27 -7.07 -8.79
N TYR A 133 -13.45 -5.94 -8.09
CA TYR A 133 -13.96 -4.70 -8.68
C TYR A 133 -12.87 -3.89 -9.38
N ASN A 134 -11.82 -3.54 -8.63
CA ASN A 134 -10.70 -2.78 -9.18
C ASN A 134 -9.66 -3.73 -9.78
N GLN A 135 -9.28 -3.49 -11.03
CA GLN A 135 -8.22 -4.23 -11.70
C GLN A 135 -6.87 -4.05 -10.98
N ASN A 136 -6.53 -2.81 -10.64
CA ASN A 136 -5.35 -2.42 -9.87
C ASN A 136 -5.77 -1.71 -8.59
N LEU A 137 -5.04 -1.96 -7.49
CA LEU A 137 -5.36 -1.40 -6.18
C LEU A 137 -4.28 -0.48 -5.62
N GLN A 138 -3.02 -0.89 -5.70
CA GLN A 138 -1.91 -0.20 -5.04
C GLN A 138 -0.96 0.35 -6.09
N ALA A 139 -0.53 1.59 -5.85
CA ALA A 139 0.54 2.24 -6.57
C ALA A 139 1.20 3.20 -5.57
N VAL A 140 2.51 3.13 -5.42
CA VAL A 140 3.25 3.96 -4.47
C VAL A 140 3.96 5.08 -5.25
N PRO A 141 3.32 6.24 -5.44
CA PRO A 141 3.95 7.37 -6.11
C PRO A 141 4.93 8.09 -5.17
N PRO A 142 5.79 8.96 -5.71
CA PRO A 142 6.39 10.02 -4.91
C PRO A 142 5.28 10.94 -4.36
N THR A 143 5.37 11.27 -3.08
CA THR A 143 4.38 12.14 -2.42
C THR A 143 5.04 13.49 -2.21
N GLY A 144 4.96 14.37 -3.21
CA GLY A 144 5.62 15.68 -3.23
C GLY A 144 5.10 16.63 -2.13
N SER A 145 4.49 17.74 -2.52
CA SER A 145 4.03 18.75 -1.54
C SER A 145 3.03 18.23 -0.50
N ILE A 146 2.26 17.19 -0.84
CA ILE A 146 1.30 16.57 0.09
C ILE A 146 1.97 15.93 1.31
N SER A 147 3.25 15.53 1.21
CA SER A 147 3.98 14.96 2.34
C SER A 147 4.30 16.00 3.41
N TYR A 148 4.52 17.26 3.02
CA TYR A 148 4.75 18.36 3.95
C TYR A 148 3.49 18.65 4.77
N ILE A 149 2.31 18.61 4.14
CA ILE A 149 1.03 18.84 4.82
C ILE A 149 0.73 17.70 5.80
N ASN A 150 0.99 16.46 5.40
CA ASN A 150 0.74 15.28 6.22
C ASN A 150 1.85 15.01 7.25
N HIS A 151 2.87 15.87 7.32
CA HIS A 151 4.06 15.71 8.13
C HIS A 151 4.67 14.29 8.00
N ALA A 152 4.93 13.89 6.76
CA ALA A 152 5.40 12.56 6.40
C ALA A 152 6.73 12.64 5.62
N THR A 153 7.59 11.64 5.75
CA THR A 153 8.68 11.45 4.78
C THR A 153 8.09 11.05 3.42
N SER A 154 8.61 11.61 2.33
CA SER A 154 8.09 11.32 0.99
C SER A 154 8.15 9.83 0.67
N SER A 155 7.00 9.26 0.29
CA SER A 155 6.87 7.87 -0.14
C SER A 155 7.49 6.88 0.87
N ILE A 156 8.05 5.78 0.37
CA ILE A 156 8.71 4.75 1.18
C ILE A 156 10.24 4.82 1.14
N HIS A 157 10.83 5.74 0.36
CA HIS A 157 12.27 5.87 0.21
C HIS A 157 12.89 6.68 1.37
N PRO A 158 14.21 6.67 1.58
CA PRO A 158 14.82 7.45 2.65
C PRO A 158 14.65 8.97 2.41
N ILE A 159 14.90 9.75 3.46
CA ILE A 159 14.82 11.22 3.39
C ILE A 159 15.97 11.73 2.53
N VAL A 160 15.73 12.80 1.79
CA VAL A 160 16.76 13.43 0.94
C VAL A 160 17.71 14.33 1.76
N ALA A 161 17.22 14.88 2.87
CA ALA A 161 17.97 15.71 3.80
C ALA A 161 17.29 15.71 5.18
N LYS A 162 18.03 16.10 6.23
CA LYS A 162 17.45 16.29 7.58
C LYS A 162 16.53 17.50 7.63
N ILE A 163 16.99 18.60 7.04
CA ILE A 163 16.20 19.80 6.75
C ILE A 163 16.17 19.93 5.24
N GLU A 164 15.01 19.69 4.63
CA GLU A 164 14.83 19.87 3.20
C GLU A 164 14.71 21.36 2.87
N ILE A 165 15.41 21.81 1.82
CA ILE A 165 15.42 23.21 1.39
C ILE A 165 14.68 23.32 0.06
N ARG A 166 13.66 24.17 0.03
CA ARG A 166 12.81 24.42 -1.14
C ARG A 166 12.99 25.85 -1.62
N LYS A 167 13.08 26.06 -2.93
CA LYS A 167 13.12 27.41 -3.53
C LYS A 167 11.70 27.91 -3.77
N GLU A 168 11.04 28.36 -2.70
CA GLU A 168 9.64 28.77 -2.71
C GLU A 168 9.45 30.08 -1.91
N GLY A 169 8.43 30.86 -2.25
CA GLY A 169 8.06 32.09 -1.55
C GLY A 169 8.93 33.31 -1.82
N LYS A 170 8.52 34.47 -1.26
CA LYS A 170 9.22 35.77 -1.43
C LYS A 170 10.61 35.78 -0.81
N THR A 171 10.82 34.99 0.24
CA THR A 171 12.10 34.82 0.94
C THR A 171 13.11 33.98 0.14
N GLY A 172 12.67 33.35 -0.96
CA GLY A 172 13.51 32.56 -1.85
C GLY A 172 13.88 31.16 -1.35
N ARG A 173 13.71 30.87 -0.05
CA ARG A 173 13.91 29.55 0.56
C ARG A 173 12.88 29.27 1.66
N VAL A 174 12.43 28.01 1.73
CA VAL A 174 11.65 27.43 2.82
C VAL A 174 12.40 26.20 3.34
N TYR A 175 12.44 26.05 4.66
CA TYR A 175 13.13 24.97 5.35
C TYR A 175 12.11 24.02 5.98
N TYR A 176 12.18 22.74 5.64
CA TYR A 176 11.26 21.71 6.14
C TYR A 176 12.04 20.69 6.97
N PRO A 177 11.89 20.66 8.30
CA PRO A 177 12.47 19.59 9.11
C PRO A 177 11.78 18.27 8.79
N GLY A 178 12.57 17.21 8.57
CA GLY A 178 12.02 15.88 8.36
C GLY A 178 11.25 15.42 9.58
N ALA A 179 10.13 14.70 9.38
CA ALA A 179 9.25 14.18 10.43
C ALA A 179 9.93 13.25 11.46
N VAL A 180 11.20 12.93 11.27
CA VAL A 180 12.06 12.16 12.16
C VAL A 180 12.57 12.98 13.35
N TYR A 181 12.65 14.32 13.24
CA TYR A 181 13.44 15.16 14.14
C TYR A 181 12.63 16.01 15.14
N ASP A 182 11.30 15.89 15.14
CA ASP A 182 10.41 16.62 16.07
C ASP A 182 10.03 15.80 17.33
N GLN A 183 10.86 14.81 17.72
CA GLN A 183 10.62 13.96 18.91
C GLN A 183 11.80 13.92 19.87
#